data_AF-A0A2K0UBZ3-F1
#
_entry.id   AF-A0A2K0UBZ3-F1
#
_cell.length_a   1.000
_cell.length_b   1.000
_cell.length_c   1.000
_cell.angle_alpha   90.00
_cell.angle_beta   90.00
_cell.angle_gamma   90.00
#
_symmetry.space_group_name_H-M   'P 1'
#
loop_
_entity.id
_entity.type
_entity.pdbx_description
1 polymer ?
#
loop_
_entity_poly.entity_id
_entity_poly.type
_entity_poly.pdbx_seq_one_letter_code
_entity_poly.pdbx_strand_id
1 'polypeptide(L)'
;MKTSIKTLLAGTGLASLASAVTPVSDSDMNNLLNAGGVELAMRAQPMWFFGQAMNQPPCIPTFATTSSGGQTPSAPLCAYPNVGCSCRTPGVGITNPSPSFPTYYSYQKCTDTTIRIQYSLFYEKDG
;
A
#
# COMPACT_ATOMS: atom_id res chain seq x y z
N MET A 1 -37.50 51.61 31.84
CA MET A 1 -36.08 51.86 31.49
C MET A 1 -35.39 50.51 31.36
N LYS A 2 -34.92 50.20 30.15
CA LYS A 2 -33.92 49.18 29.77
C LYS A 2 -34.19 47.71 30.15
N THR A 3 -34.79 46.95 29.22
CA THR A 3 -34.60 45.50 29.13
C THR A 3 -33.57 45.23 28.03
N SER A 4 -32.42 44.68 28.43
CA SER A 4 -31.25 44.49 27.59
C SER A 4 -31.46 43.40 26.54
N ILE A 5 -31.34 43.78 25.27
CA ILE A 5 -31.13 42.87 24.13
C ILE A 5 -29.67 42.42 24.16
N LYS A 6 -29.42 41.17 24.54
CA LYS A 6 -28.23 40.36 24.22
C LYS A 6 -28.73 38.91 24.20
N THR A 7 -28.73 38.21 23.07
CA THR A 7 -27.54 37.50 22.59
C THR A 7 -27.72 37.23 21.10
N LEU A 8 -26.81 37.79 20.29
CA LEU A 8 -26.67 37.50 18.87
C LEU A 8 -25.40 36.63 18.70
N LEU A 9 -25.48 35.66 17.79
CA LEU A 9 -24.38 34.86 17.20
C LEU A 9 -23.76 33.74 18.05
N ALA A 10 -24.35 32.54 17.94
CA ALA A 10 -23.60 31.29 18.01
C ALA A 10 -24.24 30.33 17.00
N GLY A 11 -23.86 30.43 15.72
CA GLY A 11 -24.54 29.67 14.69
C GLY A 11 -23.88 29.66 13.32
N THR A 12 -22.55 29.69 13.23
CA THR A 12 -21.84 29.45 11.96
C THR A 12 -20.46 28.87 12.25
N GLY A 13 -20.31 27.55 12.22
CA GLY A 13 -18.99 26.98 12.45
C GLY A 13 -18.88 25.46 12.45
N LEU A 14 -19.61 24.73 11.58
CA LEU A 14 -19.42 23.28 11.40
C LEU A 14 -19.74 22.82 9.95
N ALA A 15 -19.42 23.61 8.93
CA ALA A 15 -19.74 23.28 7.52
C ALA A 15 -18.51 23.12 6.60
N SER A 16 -17.37 22.71 7.16
CA SER A 16 -16.19 22.28 6.41
C SER A 16 -15.55 21.19 7.26
N LEU A 17 -15.50 19.92 6.84
CA LEU A 17 -14.39 19.34 6.08
C LEU A 17 -14.77 17.94 5.52
N ALA A 18 -15.96 17.76 4.96
CA ALA A 18 -16.21 16.57 4.14
C ALA A 18 -15.68 16.87 2.73
N SER A 19 -14.37 16.73 2.51
CA SER A 19 -13.85 16.58 1.15
C SER A 19 -14.51 15.32 0.58
N ALA A 20 -15.55 15.51 -0.22
CA ALA A 20 -16.23 14.42 -0.89
C ALA A 20 -15.19 13.70 -1.75
N VAL A 21 -14.91 12.44 -1.43
CA VAL A 21 -14.21 11.54 -2.34
C VAL A 21 -15.01 11.55 -3.62
N THR A 22 -14.49 12.16 -4.69
CA THR A 22 -15.13 12.12 -6.00
C THR A 22 -15.14 10.67 -6.46
N PRO A 23 -16.31 10.03 -6.57
CA PRO A 23 -16.37 8.64 -7.02
C PRO A 23 -15.77 8.52 -8.41
N VAL A 24 -15.09 7.41 -8.68
CA VAL A 24 -14.68 7.09 -10.05
C VAL A 24 -15.95 6.83 -10.87
N SER A 25 -16.09 7.51 -12.01
CA SER A 25 -17.25 7.31 -12.88
C SER A 25 -17.27 5.90 -13.45
N ASP A 26 -18.45 5.40 -13.82
CA ASP A 26 -18.57 4.07 -14.42
C ASP A 26 -17.75 3.94 -15.71
N SER A 27 -17.71 4.99 -16.54
CA SER A 27 -16.88 5.02 -17.74
C SER A 27 -15.39 4.94 -17.42
N ASP A 28 -14.92 5.67 -16.41
CA ASP A 28 -13.51 5.65 -16.00
C ASP A 28 -13.15 4.28 -15.41
N MET A 29 -14.02 3.72 -14.57
CA MET A 29 -13.80 2.40 -13.99
C MET A 29 -13.74 1.32 -15.08
N ASN A 30 -14.65 1.35 -16.05
CA ASN A 30 -14.62 0.42 -17.18
C ASN A 30 -13.33 0.57 -18.02
N ASN A 31 -12.86 1.80 -18.24
CA ASN A 31 -11.59 2.04 -18.93
C ASN A 31 -10.40 1.46 -18.16
N LEU A 32 -10.36 1.68 -16.85
CA LEU A 32 -9.32 1.13 -15.97
C LEU A 32 -9.29 -0.40 -15.98
N LEU A 33 -10.46 -1.05 -15.96
CA LEU A 33 -10.57 -2.51 -16.03
C LEU A 33 -10.15 -3.02 -17.43
N ASN A 34 -10.62 -2.39 -18.51
CA ASN A 34 -10.28 -2.80 -19.88
C ASN A 34 -8.79 -2.61 -20.21
N ALA A 35 -8.11 -1.67 -19.56
CA ALA A 35 -6.66 -1.48 -19.66
C ALA A 35 -5.84 -2.53 -18.87
N GLY A 36 -6.45 -3.61 -18.40
CA GLY A 36 -5.79 -4.67 -17.64
C GLY A 36 -5.58 -4.34 -16.17
N GLY A 37 -6.27 -3.32 -15.63
CA GLY A 37 -6.25 -2.98 -14.21
C GLY A 37 -4.91 -2.47 -13.67
N VAL A 38 -3.91 -2.21 -14.53
CA VAL A 38 -2.57 -1.73 -14.12
C VAL A 38 -2.71 -0.40 -13.39
N GLU A 39 -3.34 0.58 -14.04
CA GLU A 39 -3.53 1.90 -13.45
C GLU A 39 -4.42 1.84 -12.20
N LEU A 40 -5.43 0.97 -12.20
CA LEU A 40 -6.28 0.75 -11.04
C LEU A 40 -5.48 0.24 -9.83
N ALA A 41 -4.60 -0.74 -10.05
CA ALA A 41 -3.69 -1.25 -9.03
C ALA A 41 -2.68 -0.18 -8.57
N MET A 42 -2.13 0.61 -9.48
CA MET A 42 -1.22 1.70 -9.10
C MET A 42 -1.91 2.76 -8.24
N ARG A 43 -3.17 3.11 -8.53
CA ARG A 43 -3.95 4.09 -7.77
C ARG A 43 -4.35 3.60 -6.38
N ALA A 44 -4.55 2.29 -6.21
CA ALA A 44 -5.01 1.68 -4.98
C ALA A 44 -3.90 0.95 -4.20
N GLN A 45 -2.64 1.11 -4.60
CA GLN A 45 -1.52 0.40 -3.98
C GLN A 45 -1.36 0.83 -2.50
N PRO A 46 -1.15 -0.11 -1.57
CA PRO A 46 -0.81 0.25 -0.21
C PRO A 46 0.63 0.76 -0.13
N MET A 47 0.94 1.44 0.97
CA MET A 47 2.32 1.65 1.38
C MET A 47 2.85 0.42 2.10
N TRP A 48 4.04 -0.04 1.73
CA TRP A 48 4.73 -1.16 2.36
C TRP A 48 5.78 -0.65 3.34
N PHE A 49 5.62 -0.99 4.61
CA PHE A 49 6.57 -0.66 5.67
C PHE A 49 7.35 -1.91 6.08
N PHE A 50 8.67 -1.87 5.94
CA PHE A 50 9.56 -2.96 6.34
C PHE A 50 10.13 -2.67 7.73
N GLY A 51 9.66 -3.40 8.74
CA GLY A 51 10.10 -3.24 10.13
C GLY A 51 11.50 -3.79 10.36
N GLN A 52 12.25 -3.17 11.28
CA GLN A 52 13.55 -3.66 11.74
C GLN A 52 13.46 -4.10 13.20
N ALA A 53 13.84 -5.35 13.50
CA ALA A 53 13.88 -5.88 14.85
C ALA A 53 15.27 -5.68 15.45
N MET A 54 15.39 -5.02 16.61
CA MET A 54 16.69 -4.74 17.26
C MET A 54 17.73 -4.12 16.32
N ASN A 55 17.30 -3.18 15.45
CA ASN A 55 18.12 -2.56 14.40
C ASN A 55 18.73 -3.55 13.39
N GLN A 56 18.15 -4.75 13.24
CA GLN A 56 18.50 -5.69 12.18
C GLN A 56 17.55 -5.50 10.98
N PRO A 57 18.06 -5.44 9.75
CA PRO A 57 17.23 -5.31 8.57
C PRO A 57 16.43 -6.60 8.29
N PRO A 58 15.20 -6.51 7.78
CA PRO A 58 14.46 -7.68 7.28
C PRO A 58 14.91 -8.02 5.85
N CYS A 59 14.44 -9.16 5.33
CA CYS A 59 14.36 -9.34 3.88
C CYS A 59 13.32 -8.38 3.29
N ILE A 60 13.52 -7.93 2.06
CA ILE A 60 12.51 -7.21 1.27
C ILE A 60 12.06 -8.05 0.08
N PRO A 61 10.90 -7.75 -0.54
CA PRO A 61 10.42 -8.53 -1.66
C PRO A 61 11.39 -8.57 -2.85
N THR A 62 11.41 -9.70 -3.54
CA THR A 62 12.21 -9.96 -4.74
C THR A 62 11.33 -10.54 -5.85
N PHE A 63 11.91 -10.82 -7.02
CA PHE A 63 11.18 -11.49 -8.09
C PHE A 63 10.94 -12.95 -7.70
N ALA A 64 9.73 -13.45 -7.95
CA ALA A 64 9.39 -14.87 -7.78
C ALA A 64 10.07 -15.79 -8.80
N THR A 65 10.61 -15.21 -9.88
CA THR A 65 11.29 -15.92 -10.97
C THR A 65 12.68 -15.37 -11.24
N THR A 66 13.60 -16.25 -11.62
CA THR A 66 14.93 -15.90 -12.12
C THR A 66 14.85 -15.34 -13.54
N SER A 67 15.92 -14.72 -14.02
CA SER A 67 16.04 -14.24 -15.41
C SER A 67 15.93 -15.35 -16.46
N SER A 68 16.21 -16.61 -16.08
CA SER A 68 16.03 -17.79 -16.92
C SER A 68 14.61 -18.37 -16.90
N GLY A 69 13.68 -17.74 -16.18
CA GLY A 69 12.28 -18.18 -16.06
C GLY A 69 12.06 -19.29 -15.03
N GLY A 70 13.09 -19.70 -14.28
CA GLY A 70 12.96 -20.63 -13.15
C GLY A 70 12.37 -19.93 -11.92
N GLN A 71 11.94 -20.71 -10.93
CA GLN A 71 11.53 -20.15 -9.64
C GLN A 71 12.76 -19.62 -8.87
N THR A 72 12.61 -18.48 -8.21
CA THR A 72 13.65 -17.95 -7.31
C THR A 72 13.85 -18.91 -6.13
N PRO A 73 15.10 -19.36 -5.87
CA PRO A 73 15.37 -20.31 -4.79
C PRO A 73 15.13 -19.69 -3.41
N SER A 74 14.86 -20.53 -2.42
CA SER A 74 14.72 -20.08 -1.04
C SER A 74 16.06 -19.65 -0.43
N ALA A 75 16.04 -18.60 0.40
CA ALA A 75 17.20 -18.18 1.17
C ALA A 75 17.31 -18.96 2.52
N PRO A 76 18.52 -19.26 3.02
CA PRO A 76 18.70 -19.87 4.33
C PRO A 76 18.14 -19.05 5.49
N LEU A 77 17.57 -19.72 6.49
CA LEU A 77 17.11 -19.10 7.74
C LEU A 77 18.30 -18.74 8.65
N CYS A 78 18.11 -17.70 9.48
CA CYS A 78 19.06 -17.33 10.55
C CYS A 78 18.31 -17.10 11.86
N ALA A 79 19.05 -17.10 12.96
CA ALA A 79 18.48 -16.83 14.27
C ALA A 79 18.06 -15.35 14.40
N TYR A 80 16.94 -15.13 15.09
CA TYR A 80 16.53 -13.82 15.55
C TYR A 80 17.64 -13.17 16.42
N PRO A 81 17.92 -11.85 16.29
CA PRO A 81 17.20 -10.87 15.45
C PRO A 81 17.69 -10.76 14.00
N ASN A 82 18.72 -11.50 13.58
CA ASN A 82 19.34 -11.39 12.25
C ASN A 82 18.56 -12.14 11.15
N VAL A 83 17.26 -11.90 11.05
CA VAL A 83 16.36 -12.63 10.14
C VAL A 83 16.56 -12.24 8.67
N GLY A 84 17.07 -11.03 8.38
CA GLY A 84 17.42 -10.56 7.04
C GLY A 84 18.75 -11.06 6.47
N CYS A 85 19.37 -12.08 7.08
CA CYS A 85 20.59 -12.68 6.54
C CYS A 85 20.35 -13.33 5.15
N SER A 86 21.37 -13.46 4.31
CA SER A 86 21.34 -14.29 3.09
C SER A 86 20.20 -13.99 2.09
N CYS A 87 19.58 -12.81 2.17
CA CYS A 87 18.54 -12.35 1.29
C CYS A 87 18.76 -10.87 0.96
N ARG A 88 17.98 -10.35 0.02
CA ARG A 88 17.97 -8.91 -0.27
C ARG A 88 17.40 -8.13 0.93
N THR A 89 18.18 -7.22 1.48
CA THR A 89 17.74 -6.25 2.51
C THR A 89 17.50 -4.87 1.90
N PRO A 90 16.90 -3.90 2.63
CA PRO A 90 16.75 -2.54 2.12
C PRO A 90 18.07 -1.86 1.76
N GLY A 91 19.18 -2.21 2.41
CA GLY A 91 20.49 -1.57 2.18
C GLY A 91 20.56 -0.08 2.54
N VAL A 92 19.52 0.44 3.20
CA VAL A 92 19.38 1.85 3.61
C VAL A 92 18.99 1.91 5.09
N GLY A 93 19.32 3.03 5.75
CA GLY A 93 18.96 3.24 7.15
C GLY A 93 17.46 3.36 7.37
N ILE A 94 17.00 3.15 8.60
CA ILE A 94 15.60 3.39 9.02
C ILE A 94 15.18 4.81 8.63
N THR A 95 13.89 5.01 8.31
CA THR A 95 13.28 6.24 7.79
C THR A 95 13.59 6.59 6.33
N ASN A 96 14.39 5.80 5.62
CA ASN A 96 14.64 5.99 4.20
C ASN A 96 13.72 5.09 3.35
N PRO A 97 13.32 5.51 2.14
CA PRO A 97 12.59 4.67 1.21
C PRO A 97 13.40 3.41 0.86
N SER A 98 12.73 2.26 0.88
CA SER A 98 13.32 1.02 0.35
C SER A 98 13.65 1.18 -1.14
N PRO A 99 14.70 0.51 -1.63
CA PRO A 99 14.88 0.28 -3.06
C PRO A 99 13.63 -0.36 -3.67
N SER A 100 13.38 -0.12 -4.97
CA SER A 100 12.25 -0.69 -5.69
C SER A 100 12.21 -2.22 -5.57
N PHE A 101 11.01 -2.78 -5.45
CA PHE A 101 10.80 -4.23 -5.37
C PHE A 101 9.56 -4.64 -6.18
N PRO A 102 9.50 -5.91 -6.63
CA PRO A 102 8.34 -6.41 -7.37
C PRO A 102 7.11 -6.49 -6.48
N THR A 103 5.99 -5.97 -6.97
CA THR A 103 4.65 -6.19 -6.42
C THR A 103 3.79 -6.77 -7.52
N TYR A 104 3.23 -7.96 -7.28
CA TYR A 104 2.29 -8.59 -8.18
C TYR A 104 0.89 -8.17 -7.79
N TYR A 105 -0.03 -8.11 -8.74
CA TYR A 105 -1.42 -7.85 -8.45
C TYR A 105 -2.35 -8.71 -9.30
N SER A 106 -3.52 -8.98 -8.76
CA SER A 106 -4.70 -9.40 -9.49
C SER A 106 -5.85 -8.47 -9.15
N TYR A 107 -6.82 -8.36 -10.06
CA TYR A 107 -8.04 -7.60 -9.78
C TYR A 107 -9.27 -8.37 -10.26
N GLN A 108 -10.38 -8.14 -9.59
CA GLN A 108 -11.67 -8.74 -9.93
C GLN A 108 -12.79 -7.74 -9.66
N LYS A 109 -13.68 -7.56 -10.64
CA LYS A 109 -14.99 -6.94 -10.42
C LYS A 109 -15.86 -7.92 -9.65
N CYS A 110 -16.14 -7.63 -8.37
CA CYS A 110 -16.92 -8.50 -7.49
C CYS A 110 -18.42 -8.22 -7.63
N THR A 111 -18.79 -6.94 -7.75
CA THR A 111 -20.15 -6.44 -8.00
C THR A 111 -20.08 -5.21 -8.90
N ASP A 112 -21.20 -4.57 -9.20
CA ASP A 112 -21.20 -3.32 -9.96
C ASP A 112 -20.53 -2.15 -9.26
N THR A 113 -20.42 -2.18 -7.93
CA THR A 113 -19.83 -1.09 -7.13
C THR A 113 -18.58 -1.50 -6.37
N THR A 114 -18.12 -2.75 -6.49
CA THR A 114 -16.99 -3.28 -5.73
C THR A 114 -15.99 -3.96 -6.64
N ILE A 115 -14.78 -3.41 -6.67
CA ILE A 115 -13.60 -4.04 -7.25
C ILE A 115 -12.68 -4.49 -6.12
N ARG A 116 -12.19 -5.72 -6.20
CA ARG A 116 -11.11 -6.21 -5.32
C ARG A 116 -9.80 -6.17 -6.08
N ILE A 117 -8.77 -5.63 -5.45
CA ILE A 117 -7.39 -5.73 -5.92
C ILE A 117 -6.62 -6.45 -4.83
N GLN A 118 -5.90 -7.49 -5.23
CA GLN A 118 -5.09 -8.31 -4.34
C GLN A 118 -3.64 -8.16 -4.75
N TYR A 119 -2.81 -7.65 -3.83
CA TYR A 119 -1.38 -7.52 -4.03
C TYR A 119 -0.66 -8.71 -3.41
N SER A 120 0.35 -9.24 -4.10
CA SER A 120 1.24 -10.28 -3.60
C SER A 120 2.68 -9.77 -3.60
N LEU A 121 3.39 -10.07 -2.53
CA LEU A 121 4.83 -9.89 -2.40
C LEU A 121 5.48 -11.26 -2.31
N PHE A 122 6.60 -11.45 -2.99
CA PHE A 122 7.39 -12.67 -2.89
C PHE A 122 8.64 -12.40 -2.04
N TYR A 123 8.87 -13.26 -1.06
CA TYR A 123 10.08 -13.27 -0.25
C TYR A 123 10.79 -14.61 -0.44
N GLU A 124 12.12 -14.59 -0.50
CA GLU A 124 12.95 -15.80 -0.61
C GLU A 124 12.86 -16.67 0.65
N LYS A 125 12.37 -16.11 1.77
CA LYS A 125 12.10 -16.81 3.02
C LYS A 125 11.16 -15.98 3.90
N ASP A 126 10.58 -16.67 4.88
CA ASP A 126 9.93 -16.05 6.04
C ASP A 126 10.82 -16.33 7.26
N GLY A 127 11.31 -15.26 7.89
CA GLY A 127 12.46 -15.31 8.82
C GLY A 127 12.12 -14.79 10.20
#